data_AF-A0A2G5U6Y5-F1
#
_entry.id   AF-A0A2G5U6Y5-F1
#
_cell.length_a   1.000
_cell.length_b   1.000
_cell.length_c   1.000
_cell.angle_alpha   90.00
_cell.angle_beta   90.00
_cell.angle_gamma   90.00
#
_symmetry.space_group_name_H-M   'P 1'
#
loop_
_entity.id
_entity.type
_entity.pdbx_description
1 polymer ?
#
loop_
_entity_poly.entity_id
_entity_poly.type
_entity_poly.pdbx_seq_one_letter_code
_entity_poly.pdbx_strand_id
1 'polypeptide(L)'
;MGDEIAIAGIKQLRMDRYDKRIGHATQILWGETRKLGCSVQECAARTDGSLEGQKYKVAVCKYYPTGNVFKTQTPTSIYTIGEVGSSCSEGTFIDPTSGLCVEATWHERAKEGEDGGKE
;
A
#
# COMPACT_ATOMS: atom_id res chain seq x y z
N MET A 1 8.73 4.10 -7.46
CA MET A 1 7.41 3.44 -7.40
C MET A 1 6.61 3.65 -8.68
N GLY A 2 6.52 4.90 -9.20
CA GLY A 2 5.89 5.15 -10.52
C GLY A 2 6.49 4.32 -11.66
N ASP A 3 7.82 4.12 -11.64
CA ASP A 3 8.50 3.30 -12.65
C ASP A 3 8.14 1.81 -12.57
N GLU A 4 7.89 1.25 -11.38
CA GLU A 4 7.52 -0.18 -11.23
C GLU A 4 6.19 -0.48 -11.91
N ILE A 5 5.20 0.40 -11.72
CA ILE A 5 3.87 0.32 -12.33
C ILE A 5 3.97 0.48 -13.86
N ALA A 6 4.82 1.39 -14.33
CA ALA A 6 5.07 1.60 -15.76
C ALA A 6 5.79 0.41 -16.41
N ILE A 7 6.74 -0.23 -15.72
CA ILE A 7 7.51 -1.39 -16.22
C ILE A 7 6.63 -2.63 -16.40
N ALA A 8 5.70 -2.89 -15.49
CA ALA A 8 4.80 -4.04 -15.60
C ALA A 8 3.57 -3.78 -16.47
N GLY A 9 3.31 -2.52 -16.83
CA GLY A 9 2.14 -2.13 -17.62
C GLY A 9 0.88 -2.73 -17.03
N ILE A 10 0.51 -2.31 -15.81
CA ILE A 10 -0.67 -2.80 -15.06
C ILE A 10 -1.96 -2.62 -15.89
N LYS A 11 -2.19 -3.52 -16.83
CA LYS A 11 -3.41 -3.64 -17.63
C LYS A 11 -4.28 -4.80 -17.13
N GLN A 12 -3.71 -5.73 -16.37
CA GLN A 12 -4.44 -6.92 -15.92
C GLN A 12 -4.53 -7.13 -14.41
N LEU A 13 -3.81 -6.37 -13.56
CA LEU A 13 -4.00 -6.36 -12.08
C LEU A 13 -4.01 -7.73 -11.40
N ARG A 14 -3.55 -8.74 -12.13
CA ARG A 14 -3.67 -10.15 -11.89
C ARG A 14 -2.43 -10.77 -12.46
N MET A 15 -1.71 -11.48 -11.61
CA MET A 15 -0.42 -12.06 -11.98
C MET A 15 -0.48 -13.56 -11.85
N ASP A 16 -0.05 -14.25 -12.89
CA ASP A 16 0.13 -15.70 -12.92
C ASP A 16 1.32 -16.15 -12.06
N ARG A 17 2.36 -15.32 -11.96
CA ARG A 17 3.54 -15.53 -11.11
C ARG A 17 4.02 -14.24 -10.47
N TYR A 18 4.72 -14.36 -9.34
CA TYR A 18 5.35 -13.22 -8.69
C TYR A 18 6.49 -12.63 -9.55
N ASP A 19 6.44 -11.33 -9.80
CA ASP A 19 7.56 -10.56 -10.38
C ASP A 19 8.15 -9.63 -9.32
N LYS A 20 9.38 -9.95 -8.89
CA LYS A 20 10.10 -9.18 -7.88
C LYS A 20 10.32 -7.71 -8.25
N ARG A 21 10.27 -7.36 -9.54
CA ARG A 21 10.46 -5.98 -10.02
C ARG A 21 9.32 -5.04 -9.63
N ILE A 22 8.16 -5.60 -9.28
CA ILE A 22 6.98 -4.83 -8.88
C ILE A 22 6.47 -5.16 -7.48
N GLY A 23 7.25 -5.94 -6.71
CA GLY A 23 6.85 -6.40 -5.39
C GLY A 23 6.52 -5.28 -4.40
N HIS A 24 7.17 -4.11 -4.51
CA HIS A 24 6.85 -2.98 -3.64
C HIS A 24 5.50 -2.36 -4.01
N ALA A 25 5.27 -2.06 -5.29
CA ALA A 25 3.99 -1.55 -5.77
C ALA A 25 2.83 -2.50 -5.47
N THR A 26 2.98 -3.81 -5.73
CA THR A 26 1.92 -4.79 -5.49
C THR A 26 1.62 -4.98 -4.00
N GLN A 27 2.61 -4.80 -3.12
CA GLN A 27 2.36 -4.82 -1.67
C GLN A 27 1.52 -3.63 -1.21
N ILE A 28 1.72 -2.44 -1.79
CA ILE A 28 0.94 -1.25 -1.43
C ILE A 28 -0.48 -1.33 -1.98
N LEU A 29 -0.63 -1.86 -3.19
CA LEU A 29 -1.93 -1.98 -3.87
C LEU A 29 -2.75 -3.20 -3.40
N TRP A 30 -2.24 -4.01 -2.48
CA TRP A 30 -2.86 -5.27 -2.09
C TRP A 30 -4.20 -5.04 -1.38
N GLY A 31 -5.31 -5.43 -2.01
CA GLY A 31 -6.67 -5.08 -1.56
C GLY A 31 -7.08 -5.69 -0.22
N GLU A 32 -6.38 -6.73 0.24
CA GLU A 32 -6.61 -7.33 1.56
C GLU A 32 -5.77 -6.68 2.68
N THR A 33 -4.72 -5.92 2.34
CA THR A 33 -3.89 -5.22 3.33
C THR A 33 -4.64 -4.00 3.86
N ARG A 34 -4.75 -3.87 5.19
CA ARG A 34 -5.58 -2.83 5.84
C ARG A 34 -4.86 -2.01 6.88
N LYS A 35 -3.65 -2.41 7.27
CA LYS A 35 -2.85 -1.76 8.31
C LYS A 35 -1.43 -1.57 7.78
N LEU A 36 -0.88 -0.39 8.06
CA LEU A 36 0.46 0.01 7.69
C LEU A 36 1.14 0.60 8.93
N GLY A 37 2.37 0.20 9.17
CA GLY A 37 3.25 0.84 10.14
C GLY A 37 4.62 1.07 9.53
N CYS A 38 5.12 2.30 9.56
CA CYS A 38 6.41 2.67 8.99
C CYS A 38 7.34 3.27 10.05
N SER A 39 8.64 3.10 9.86
CA SER A 39 9.68 3.76 10.64
C SER A 39 10.76 4.29 9.70
N VAL A 40 11.36 5.42 10.07
CA VAL A 40 12.49 6.03 9.37
C VAL A 40 13.64 6.14 10.34
N GLN A 41 14.78 5.56 10.00
CA GLN A 41 16.01 5.61 10.79
C GLN A 41 17.09 6.37 10.04
N GLU A 42 17.76 7.31 10.71
CA GLU A 42 19.01 7.88 10.22
C GLU A 42 20.16 6.93 10.54
N CYS A 43 20.92 6.55 9.52
CA CYS A 43 22.03 5.61 9.64
C CYS A 43 23.38 6.34 9.58
N ALA A 44 24.38 5.71 10.18
CA ALA A 44 25.76 6.17 10.06
C ALA A 44 26.22 6.17 8.59
N ALA A 45 27.31 6.88 8.31
CA ALA A 45 27.89 6.93 6.98
C ALA A 45 28.23 5.52 6.48
N ARG A 46 27.97 5.25 5.20
CA ARG A 46 28.29 3.95 4.60
C ARG A 46 29.80 3.71 4.57
N THR A 47 30.19 2.48 4.90
CA THR A 47 31.58 1.98 4.90
C THR A 47 31.77 0.79 3.97
N ASP A 48 30.76 0.43 3.18
CA ASP A 48 30.73 -0.76 2.31
C ASP A 48 31.19 -0.49 0.87
N GLY A 49 31.77 0.70 0.61
CA GLY A 49 32.23 1.13 -0.72
C GLY A 49 31.11 1.66 -1.63
N SER A 50 29.84 1.62 -1.22
CA SER A 50 28.74 2.27 -1.94
C SER A 50 28.45 3.64 -1.33
N LEU A 51 28.66 4.71 -2.09
CA LEU A 51 28.40 6.09 -1.64
C LEU A 51 29.15 6.42 -0.33
N GLU A 52 30.46 6.12 -0.31
CA GLU A 52 31.33 6.23 0.86
C GLU A 52 31.23 7.58 1.58
N GLY A 53 31.14 7.54 2.92
CA GLY A 53 31.07 8.74 3.74
C GLY A 53 29.69 9.41 3.79
N GLN A 54 28.71 8.97 2.99
CA GLN A 54 27.39 9.57 2.98
C GLN A 54 26.48 8.97 4.06
N LYS A 55 25.88 9.84 4.88
CA LYS A 55 24.75 9.50 5.74
C LYS A 55 23.53 9.19 4.89
N TYR A 56 22.70 8.26 5.34
CA TYR A 56 21.47 7.88 4.64
C TYR A 56 20.35 7.65 5.64
N LYS A 57 19.11 7.71 5.15
CA LYS A 57 17.94 7.31 5.93
C LYS A 57 17.38 6.02 5.35
N VAL A 58 16.91 5.14 6.22
CA VAL A 58 16.19 3.92 5.83
C VAL A 58 14.75 4.07 6.28
N ALA A 59 13.82 3.97 5.33
CA ALA A 59 12.40 3.83 5.61
C ALA A 59 12.01 2.35 5.48
N VAL A 60 11.35 1.81 6.51
CA VAL A 60 10.81 0.44 6.49
C VAL A 60 9.33 0.51 6.84
N CYS A 61 8.50 -0.13 6.03
CA CYS A 61 7.08 -0.26 6.26
C CYS A 61 6.69 -1.73 6.39
N LYS A 62 5.83 -2.04 7.35
CA LYS A 62 5.16 -3.34 7.50
C LYS A 62 3.69 -3.21 7.16
N TYR A 63 3.18 -4.22 6.47
CA TYR A 63 1.83 -4.28 5.93
C TYR A 63 1.10 -5.47 6.54
N TYR A 64 -0.13 -5.26 6.99
CA TYR A 64 -0.96 -6.32 7.57
C TYR A 64 -2.43 -6.21 7.12
N PRO A 65 -3.09 -7.34 6.78
CA PRO A 65 -2.50 -8.62 6.42
C PRO A 65 -1.41 -8.50 5.34
N THR A 66 -0.46 -9.44 5.33
CA THR A 66 0.67 -9.41 4.40
C THR A 66 0.16 -9.57 2.96
N GLY A 67 0.70 -8.78 2.03
CA GLY A 67 0.35 -8.88 0.62
C GLY A 67 1.32 -9.80 -0.13
N ASN A 68 1.28 -9.74 -1.47
CA ASN A 68 2.16 -10.55 -2.33
C ASN A 68 2.07 -12.06 -2.08
N VAL A 69 0.89 -12.55 -1.70
CA VAL A 69 0.64 -13.98 -1.49
C VAL A 69 0.24 -14.62 -2.81
N PHE A 70 1.23 -15.00 -3.62
CA PHE A 70 0.98 -15.61 -4.94
C PHE A 70 0.82 -17.13 -4.82
N LYS A 71 -0.25 -17.67 -5.39
CA LYS A 71 -0.46 -19.12 -5.53
C LYS A 71 0.29 -19.63 -6.76
N THR A 72 1.01 -20.75 -6.61
CA THR A 72 1.89 -21.30 -7.66
C THR A 72 1.19 -21.78 -8.92
N GLN A 73 -0.14 -21.95 -8.87
CA GLN A 73 -0.93 -22.59 -9.93
C GLN A 73 -2.12 -21.73 -10.39
N THR A 74 -2.40 -20.59 -9.75
CA THR A 74 -3.56 -19.76 -10.09
C THR A 74 -3.20 -18.29 -10.10
N PRO A 75 -3.60 -17.53 -11.13
CA PRO A 75 -3.38 -16.10 -11.16
C PRO A 75 -4.02 -15.44 -9.95
N THR A 76 -3.20 -14.75 -9.16
CA THR A 76 -3.62 -14.05 -7.95
C THR A 76 -3.92 -12.59 -8.31
N SER A 77 -5.10 -12.13 -7.91
CA SER A 77 -5.47 -10.72 -8.07
C SER A 77 -4.85 -9.90 -6.94
N ILE A 78 -4.27 -8.75 -7.28
CA ILE A 78 -3.72 -7.82 -6.28
C ILE A 78 -4.86 -7.17 -5.50
N TYR A 79 -5.98 -6.87 -6.17
CA TYR A 79 -7.26 -6.46 -5.58
C TYR A 79 -8.42 -6.93 -6.46
N THR A 80 -9.65 -6.87 -5.93
CA THR A 80 -10.86 -7.24 -6.67
C THR A 80 -11.19 -6.18 -7.73
N ILE A 81 -11.23 -6.59 -8.99
CA ILE A 81 -11.62 -5.72 -10.11
C ILE A 81 -13.16 -5.60 -10.12
N GLY A 82 -13.68 -4.38 -10.11
CA GLY A 82 -15.11 -4.10 -10.13
C GLY A 82 -15.41 -2.61 -9.99
N GLU A 83 -16.69 -2.28 -9.81
CA GLU A 83 -17.11 -0.92 -9.47
C GLU A 83 -16.55 -0.49 -8.11
N VAL A 84 -16.18 0.78 -7.99
CA VAL A 84 -15.58 1.34 -6.77
C VAL A 84 -16.56 1.17 -5.59
N GLY A 85 -16.07 0.62 -4.48
CA GLY A 85 -16.87 0.38 -3.26
C GLY A 85 -17.82 -0.82 -3.31
N SER A 86 -18.01 -1.46 -4.47
CA SER A 86 -18.94 -2.59 -4.64
C SER A 86 -18.63 -3.82 -3.78
N SER A 87 -17.40 -3.91 -3.25
CA SER A 87 -16.91 -5.04 -2.46
C SER A 87 -16.35 -4.62 -1.09
N CYS A 88 -16.84 -3.50 -0.53
CA CYS A 88 -16.46 -3.12 0.84
C CYS A 88 -16.92 -4.20 1.83
N SER A 89 -16.03 -4.59 2.75
CA SER A 89 -16.31 -5.59 3.76
C SER A 89 -17.29 -5.06 4.81
N GLU A 90 -17.93 -5.97 5.53
CA GLU A 90 -18.78 -5.62 6.67
C GLU A 90 -18.06 -4.66 7.65
N GLY A 91 -18.76 -3.63 8.12
CA GLY A 91 -18.21 -2.59 8.99
C GLY A 91 -17.40 -1.49 8.28
N THR A 92 -17.29 -1.53 6.94
CA THR A 92 -16.63 -0.50 6.13
C THR A 92 -17.59 0.16 5.14
N PHE A 93 -17.31 1.42 4.80
CA PHE A 93 -18.10 2.24 3.90
C PHE A 93 -17.19 2.86 2.85
N ILE A 94 -17.73 3.15 1.67
CA ILE A 94 -16.98 3.89 0.66
C ILE A 94 -16.85 5.35 1.07
N ASP A 95 -15.61 5.82 1.16
CA ASP A 95 -15.33 7.25 1.15
C ASP A 95 -15.47 7.78 -0.29
N PRO A 96 -16.45 8.64 -0.59
CA PRO A 96 -16.71 9.12 -1.95
C PRO A 96 -15.57 9.99 -2.50
N THR A 97 -14.68 10.51 -1.64
CA THR A 97 -13.58 11.37 -2.08
C THR A 97 -12.38 10.57 -2.57
N SER A 98 -12.00 9.50 -1.86
CA SER A 98 -10.89 8.63 -2.24
C SER A 98 -11.29 7.38 -3.02
N GLY A 99 -12.56 6.97 -2.94
CA GLY A 99 -13.04 5.69 -3.47
C GLY A 99 -12.60 4.48 -2.64
N LEU A 100 -12.05 4.67 -1.44
CA LEU A 100 -11.56 3.60 -0.57
C LEU A 100 -12.63 3.14 0.42
N CYS A 101 -12.58 1.86 0.80
CA CYS A 101 -13.37 1.32 1.89
C CYS A 101 -12.71 1.69 3.23
N VAL A 102 -13.40 2.44 4.08
CA VAL A 102 -12.90 2.89 5.39
C VAL A 102 -13.85 2.44 6.51
N GLU A 103 -13.33 2.17 7.71
CA GLU A 103 -14.21 1.80 8.84
C GLU A 103 -14.99 3.01 9.36
N ALA A 104 -16.21 2.81 9.85
CA ALA A 104 -17.07 3.87 10.38
C ALA A 104 -16.38 4.77 11.41
N THR A 105 -15.55 4.18 12.29
CA THR A 105 -14.86 4.91 13.36
C THR A 105 -13.81 5.90 12.84
N TRP A 106 -13.38 5.79 11.58
CA TRP A 106 -12.50 6.76 10.92
C TRP A 106 -13.29 7.86 10.23
N HIS A 107 -14.48 7.57 9.71
CA HIS A 107 -15.38 8.58 9.15
C HIS A 107 -15.82 9.61 10.19
N GLU A 108 -16.10 9.18 11.42
CA GLU A 108 -16.53 10.07 12.51
C GLU A 108 -15.38 10.96 13.01
N ARG A 109 -14.19 10.38 13.22
CA ARG A 109 -12.98 11.12 13.62
C ARG A 109 -12.49 12.12 12.57
N ALA A 110 -12.65 11.81 11.28
CA ALA A 110 -12.32 12.75 10.21
C ALA A 110 -13.25 13.98 10.24
N LYS A 111 -14.54 13.80 10.55
CA LYS A 111 -15.48 14.93 10.69
C LYS A 111 -15.20 15.79 11.92
N GLU A 112 -14.83 15.19 13.05
CA GLU A 112 -14.45 15.93 14.26
C GLU A 112 -13.15 16.73 14.07
N GLY A 113 -12.18 16.18 13.33
CA GLY A 113 -10.91 16.87 13.02
C GLY A 113 -11.05 18.04 12.04
N GLU A 114 -12.10 18.07 11.23
CA GLU A 114 -12.38 19.16 10.27
C GLU A 114 -13.12 20.35 10.92
N ASP A 115 -13.89 20.11 11.99
CA ASP A 115 -14.57 21.15 12.78
C ASP A 115 -13.68 21.75 13.89
N GLY A 116 -12.63 21.02 14.32
CA GLY A 116 -11.66 21.49 15.32
C GLY A 116 -10.58 22.43 14.81
N GLY A 117 -10.61 22.82 13.53
CA GLY A 117 -9.64 23.71 12.86
C GLY A 117 -10.08 25.17 12.78
N LYS A 118 -10.93 25.64 13.70
CA LYS A 118 -11.41 27.02 13.74
C LYS A 118 -11.31 27.61 15.15
N GLU A 119 -10.08 27.85 15.60
CA GLU A 119 -9.74 28.88 16.59
C GLU A 119 -8.39 29.52 16.25
#